data_AF-A0AAI9TAC5-F1
#
_entry.id   AF-A0AAI9TAC5-F1
#
_cell.length_a   1.000
_cell.length_b   1.000
_cell.length_c   1.000
_cell.angle_alpha   90.00
_cell.angle_beta   90.00
_cell.angle_gamma   90.00
#
_symmetry.space_group_name_H-M   'P 1'
#
loop_
_entity.id
_entity.type
_entity.pdbx_description
1 polymer ?
#
loop_
_entity_poly.entity_id
_entity_poly.type
_entity_poly.pdbx_seq_one_letter_code
_entity_poly.pdbx_strand_id
1 'polypeptide(L)'
;MASYPVLPEKLLLISLKMYFTPDQTLTYLRDLLNPTNEIVHPANKDKLLLALIPDFLTIWPCAQILKEYEADLTTTTTIGTSQSPPLPPFLLGAQDC
;
A
#
# COMPACT_ATOMS: atom_id res chain seq x y z
N MET A 1 -23.87 -5.21 2.70
CA MET A 1 -22.56 -4.51 2.72
C MET A 1 -21.48 -5.56 2.86
N ALA A 2 -20.45 -5.53 2.02
CA ALA A 2 -19.32 -6.44 2.17
C ALA A 2 -18.52 -6.03 3.43
N SER A 3 -18.29 -6.98 4.34
CA SER A 3 -17.52 -6.75 5.57
C SER A 3 -16.00 -6.74 5.32
N TYR A 4 -15.56 -7.13 4.12
CA TYR A 4 -14.16 -7.32 3.75
C TYR A 4 -13.88 -6.72 2.37
N PRO A 5 -12.64 -6.26 2.12
CA PRO A 5 -12.21 -5.83 0.79
C PRO A 5 -12.21 -7.00 -0.20
N VAL A 6 -12.47 -6.69 -1.48
CA VAL A 6 -12.39 -7.67 -2.56
C VAL A 6 -10.91 -7.96 -2.85
N LEU A 7 -10.51 -9.22 -2.80
CA LEU A 7 -9.15 -9.63 -3.11
C LEU A 7 -8.96 -9.76 -4.63
N PRO A 8 -7.86 -9.23 -5.20
CA PRO A 8 -7.52 -9.47 -6.60
C PRO A 8 -7.04 -10.90 -6.82
N GLU A 9 -6.92 -11.29 -8.09
CA GLU A 9 -6.43 -12.62 -8.47
C GLU A 9 -4.99 -12.88 -8.01
N LYS A 10 -4.15 -11.84 -7.96
CA LYS A 10 -2.75 -11.93 -7.54
C LYS A 10 -2.45 -10.98 -6.39
N LEU A 11 -1.89 -11.55 -5.32
CA LEU A 11 -1.45 -10.83 -4.13
C LEU A 11 0.04 -11.09 -3.90
N LEU A 12 0.83 -10.02 -3.76
CA LEU A 12 2.25 -10.09 -3.39
C LEU A 12 2.43 -9.53 -1.99
N LEU A 13 3.06 -10.34 -1.12
CA LEU A 13 3.29 -10.01 0.28
C LEU A 13 4.79 -9.80 0.51
N ILE A 14 5.14 -8.66 1.10
CA ILE A 14 6.51 -8.35 1.52
C ILE A 14 6.53 -8.34 3.04
N SER A 15 7.01 -9.43 3.64
CA SER A 15 7.20 -9.51 5.09
C SER A 15 8.64 -9.14 5.46
N LEU A 16 8.81 -8.10 6.26
CA LEU A 16 10.13 -7.63 6.69
C LEU A 16 10.72 -8.44 7.86
N LYS A 17 9.88 -9.25 8.53
CA LYS A 17 10.23 -9.95 9.77
C LYS A 17 10.88 -8.98 10.77
N MET A 18 12.08 -9.27 11.25
CA MET A 18 12.93 -8.38 12.05
C MET A 18 14.23 -8.00 11.32
N TYR A 19 14.23 -7.98 9.99
CA TYR A 19 15.46 -7.69 9.23
C TYR A 19 15.76 -6.19 9.10
N PHE A 20 14.77 -5.33 9.28
CA PHE A 20 14.88 -3.90 8.98
C PHE A 20 14.89 -3.07 10.26
N THR A 21 15.67 -1.99 10.25
CA THR A 21 15.52 -0.92 11.23
C THR A 21 14.30 -0.05 10.90
N PRO A 22 13.82 0.79 11.84
CA PRO A 22 12.69 1.68 11.56
C PRO A 22 12.92 2.60 10.35
N ASP A 23 14.06 3.26 10.27
CA ASP A 23 14.38 4.16 9.15
C ASP A 23 14.46 3.44 7.80
N GLN A 24 15.02 2.23 7.79
CA GLN A 24 15.06 1.38 6.60
C GLN A 24 13.65 1.02 6.15
N THR A 25 12.75 0.67 7.08
CA THR A 25 11.37 0.32 6.77
C THR A 25 10.62 1.48 6.14
N LEU A 26 10.76 2.69 6.69
CA LEU A 26 10.09 3.88 6.16
C LEU A 26 10.65 4.30 4.81
N THR A 27 11.97 4.22 4.63
CA THR A 27 12.62 4.50 3.33
C THR A 27 12.16 3.49 2.29
N TYR A 28 12.17 2.21 2.64
CA TYR A 28 11.74 1.13 1.77
C TYR A 28 10.28 1.29 1.32
N LEU A 29 9.37 1.63 2.24
CA LEU A 29 7.97 1.89 1.87
C LEU A 29 7.86 3.10 0.92
N ARG A 30 8.58 4.20 1.16
CA ARG A 30 8.57 5.35 0.25
C ARG A 30 9.09 5.00 -1.14
N ASP A 31 10.13 4.19 -1.21
CA ASP A 31 10.68 3.73 -2.48
C ASP A 31 9.68 2.81 -3.23
N LEU A 32 8.94 1.96 -2.53
CA LEU A 32 7.88 1.14 -3.14
C LEU A 32 6.76 2.00 -3.74
N LEU A 33 6.40 3.09 -3.06
CA LEU A 33 5.30 3.99 -3.48
C LEU A 33 5.76 5.05 -4.50
N ASN A 34 7.07 5.24 -4.68
CA ASN A 34 7.60 6.23 -5.59
C ASN A 34 7.22 5.87 -7.04
N PRO A 35 6.49 6.73 -7.76
CA PRO A 35 6.06 6.44 -9.13
C PRO A 35 7.23 6.25 -10.08
N THR A 36 8.38 6.86 -9.80
CA THR A 36 9.61 6.75 -10.62
C THR A 36 10.19 5.33 -10.59
N ASN A 37 9.91 4.54 -9.54
CA ASN A 37 10.38 3.18 -9.42
C ASN A 37 9.48 2.16 -10.14
N GLU A 38 8.31 2.59 -10.64
CA GLU A 38 7.36 1.79 -11.43
C GLU A 38 6.90 0.49 -10.74
N ILE A 39 6.94 0.42 -9.40
CA ILE A 39 6.56 -0.77 -8.63
C ILE A 39 5.04 -0.83 -8.41
N VAL A 40 4.47 0.24 -7.83
CA VAL A 40 3.03 0.35 -7.59
C VAL A 40 2.43 1.23 -8.68
N HIS A 41 1.72 0.62 -9.62
CA HIS A 41 1.06 1.32 -10.71
C HIS A 41 -0.48 1.25 -10.56
N PRO A 42 -1.21 2.38 -10.52
CA PRO A 42 -2.67 2.38 -10.34
C PRO A 42 -3.43 1.52 -11.34
N ALA A 43 -2.93 1.42 -12.58
CA ALA A 43 -3.51 0.57 -13.63
C ALA A 43 -3.47 -0.94 -13.33
N ASN A 44 -2.61 -1.39 -12.42
CA ASN A 44 -2.45 -2.80 -12.08
C ASN A 44 -3.29 -3.23 -10.87
N LYS A 45 -3.94 -2.30 -10.19
CA LYS A 45 -4.63 -2.49 -8.90
C LYS A 45 -5.69 -3.59 -8.90
N ASP A 46 -6.40 -3.78 -10.02
CA ASP A 46 -7.42 -4.82 -10.15
C ASP A 46 -6.83 -6.21 -10.47
N LYS A 47 -5.57 -6.26 -10.94
CA LYS A 47 -4.87 -7.49 -11.35
C LYS A 47 -3.85 -7.97 -10.33
N LEU A 48 -3.22 -7.02 -9.63
CA LEU A 48 -2.10 -7.24 -8.74
C LEU A 48 -2.17 -6.24 -7.58
N LEU A 49 -2.09 -6.75 -6.36
CA LEU A 49 -1.99 -5.92 -5.16
C LEU A 49 -0.78 -6.30 -4.34
N LEU A 50 -0.07 -5.27 -3.86
CA LEU A 50 1.07 -5.42 -2.97
C LEU A 50 0.65 -5.13 -1.53
N ALA A 51 1.21 -5.89 -0.60
CA ALA A 51 1.10 -5.62 0.82
C ALA A 51 2.49 -5.60 1.48
N LEU A 52 2.71 -4.64 2.38
CA LEU A 52 3.86 -4.64 3.29
C LEU A 52 3.41 -5.14 4.66
N ILE A 53 4.19 -6.04 5.24
CA ILE A 53 4.01 -6.54 6.60
C ILE A 53 5.29 -6.19 7.39
N PRO A 54 5.36 -4.97 7.93
CA PRO A 54 6.50 -4.54 8.72
C PRO A 54 6.45 -5.10 10.15
N ASP A 55 7.41 -4.73 11.00
CA ASP A 55 7.34 -5.01 12.43
C ASP A 55 6.34 -4.07 13.14
N PHE A 56 5.90 -4.41 14.34
CA PHE A 56 4.86 -3.66 15.05
C PHE A 56 5.22 -2.19 15.32
N LEU A 57 6.51 -1.87 15.51
CA LEU A 57 6.94 -0.51 15.85
C LEU A 57 6.75 0.47 14.69
N THR A 58 6.73 -0.04 13.46
CA THR A 58 6.66 0.78 12.25
C THR A 58 5.31 0.75 11.55
N ILE A 59 4.32 -0.02 12.04
CA ILE A 59 2.96 -0.04 11.48
C ILE A 59 2.35 1.36 11.45
N TRP A 60 2.38 2.08 12.57
CA TRP A 60 1.79 3.42 12.66
C TRP A 60 2.42 4.43 11.68
N PRO A 61 3.76 4.60 11.65
CA PRO A 61 4.36 5.54 10.69
C PRO A 61 4.20 5.08 9.23
N CYS A 62 4.19 3.77 8.94
CA CYS A 62 3.84 3.26 7.61
C CYS A 62 2.41 3.63 7.20
N ALA A 63 1.44 3.55 8.12
CA ALA A 63 0.06 3.95 7.85
C ALA A 63 -0.07 5.46 7.56
N GLN A 64 0.74 6.31 8.21
CA GLN A 64 0.77 7.74 7.89
C GLN A 64 1.27 7.99 6.46
N ILE A 65 2.36 7.33 6.05
CA ILE A 65 2.91 7.44 4.68
C ILE A 65 1.87 7.02 3.64
N LEU A 66 1.15 5.91 3.88
CA LEU A 66 0.10 5.44 2.97
C LEU A 66 -1.05 6.45 2.87
N LYS A 67 -1.45 7.06 3.98
CA LYS A 67 -2.49 8.09 3.99
C LYS A 67 -2.09 9.34 3.21
N GLU A 68 -0.84 9.77 3.33
CA GLU A 68 -0.28 10.89 2.55
C GLU A 68 -0.27 10.55 1.05
N TYR A 69 0.20 9.36 0.69
CA TYR A 69 0.21 8.88 -0.70
C TYR A 69 -1.20 8.82 -1.31
N GLU A 70 -2.19 8.31 -0.57
CA GLU A 70 -3.58 8.30 -1.03
C GLU A 70 -4.14 9.70 -1.24
N ALA A 71 -3.79 10.66 -0.37
CA ALA A 71 -4.20 12.05 -0.54
C ALA A 71 -3.63 12.65 -1.85
N ASP A 72 -2.35 12.41 -2.15
CA ASP A 72 -1.69 12.88 -3.37
C ASP A 72 -2.29 12.29 -4.66
N LEU A 73 -2.74 11.04 -4.61
CA LEU A 73 -3.46 10.41 -5.72
C LEU A 73 -4.82 11.06 -5.97
N THR A 74 -5.55 11.43 -4.90
CA THR A 74 -6.87 12.06 -5.03
C THR A 74 -6.81 13.49 -5.57
N THR A 75 -5.77 14.26 -5.23
CA THR A 75 -5.53 15.60 -5.82
C THR A 75 -5.20 15.51 -7.31
N THR A 76 -4.52 14.46 -7.75
CA THR A 76 -4.12 14.27 -9.15
C THR A 76 -5.25 13.71 -10.04
N THR A 77 -6.23 13.01 -9.46
CA THR A 77 -7.28 12.25 -10.20
C THR A 77 -8.63 12.98 -10.28
N THR A 78 -8.65 14.31 -10.39
CA THR A 78 -9.90 15.08 -10.58
C THR A 78 -10.43 15.09 -12.02
N ILE A 79 -9.90 14.28 -12.95
CA ILE A 79 -10.35 14.21 -14.36
C ILE A 79 -10.69 12.77 -14.82
N GLY A 80 -11.38 11.96 -14.00
CA GLY A 80 -11.76 10.62 -14.46
C GLY A 80 -12.76 9.90 -13.56
N THR A 81 -14.02 9.89 -13.98
CA THR A 81 -15.11 9.08 -13.45
C THR A 81 -14.79 7.58 -13.48
N SER A 82 -14.82 6.90 -12.32
CA SER A 82 -15.17 5.47 -12.21
C SER A 82 -15.51 5.10 -10.77
N GLN A 83 -16.78 4.76 -10.56
CA GLN A 83 -17.36 4.22 -9.34
C GLN A 83 -16.96 2.74 -9.20
N SER A 84 -15.91 2.45 -8.44
CA SER A 84 -15.61 1.13 -7.89
C SER A 84 -15.18 1.34 -6.44
N PRO A 85 -15.56 0.47 -5.48
CA PRO A 85 -15.12 0.65 -4.09
C PRO A 85 -13.59 0.80 -4.09
N PRO A 86 -13.05 1.80 -3.37
CA PRO A 86 -11.64 2.11 -3.45
C PRO A 86 -10.89 1.01 -2.71
N LEU A 87 -10.47 -0.04 -3.42
CA LEU A 87 -9.39 -0.87 -2.92
C LEU A 87 -8.24 0.10 -2.62
N PRO A 88 -7.50 0.00 -1.51
CA PRO A 88 -6.32 0.84 -1.35
C PRO A 88 -5.30 0.44 -2.44
N PRO A 89 -4.47 1.39 -2.94
CA PRO A 89 -3.43 1.07 -3.92
C PRO A 89 -2.35 0.13 -3.35
N PHE A 90 -2.27 0.03 -2.02
CA PHE A 90 -1.31 -0.77 -1.30
C PHE A 90 -1.89 -1.22 0.05
N LEU A 91 -1.65 -2.46 0.47
CA LEU A 91 -2.11 -3.00 1.74
C LEU A 91 -1.04 -2.93 2.83
N LEU A 92 -1.46 -2.74 4.07
CA LEU A 92 -0.60 -2.81 5.25
C LEU A 92 -1.09 -3.94 6.17
N GLY A 93 -0.18 -4.86 6.53
CA GLY A 93 -0.46 -5.96 7.45
C GLY A 93 0.37 -5.88 8.73
N ALA A 94 0.11 -6.82 9.64
CA ALA A 94 0.92 -7.07 10.83
C ALA A 94 1.38 -8.55 10.83
N GLN A 95 2.46 -8.85 11.54
CA GLN A 95 3.07 -10.20 11.51
C GLN A 95 2.34 -11.21 12.40
N ASP A 96 1.64 -10.73 13.44
CA ASP A 96 0.89 -11.55 14.40
C ASP A 96 -0.26 -10.73 15.01
N CYS A 97 -1.22 -11.39 15.69
CA CYS A 97 -2.37 -10.72 16.33
C CYS A 97 -2.89 -11.40 17.60
#